data_AF-A0A2G2DBV0-F1
#
_entry.id   AF-A0A2G2DBV0-F1
#
_cell.length_a   1.000
_cell.length_b   1.000
_cell.length_c   1.000
_cell.angle_alpha   90.00
_cell.angle_beta   90.00
_cell.angle_gamma   90.00
#
_symmetry.space_group_name_H-M   'P 1'
#
loop_
_entity.id
_entity.type
_entity.pdbx_description
1 polymer ?
#
loop_
_entity_poly.entity_id
_entity_poly.type
_entity_poly.pdbx_seq_one_letter_code
_entity_poly.pdbx_strand_id
1 'polypeptide(L)'
;MRIPRLLHLLGPYGKIKARFGQWGEDVIVHRNFDKQKQGFYVDIGAHHPFAHSNTARLWLRGWTGVNVDANRKSVDILRRVRKQDRTIWAAVVSDSIAAERDTIDFFAAEETDLTGTVVPEMASDRGKQTSITVPCRSVASIIAESAELAPKGIDFMNIDIEGMDEEAIASLAAWPQKPRMIAIETYAETIPDVMQTETFRIMSGNGYDFRFQVGLTSIYMRKDFHEGR
;
A
#
# COMPACT_ATOMS: atom_id res chain seq x y z
N MET A 1 30.64 11.51 35.53
CA MET A 1 29.61 12.15 34.69
C MET A 1 28.82 11.05 33.99
N ARG A 2 27.52 10.86 34.29
CA ARG A 2 26.71 9.83 33.60
C ARG A 2 26.50 10.30 32.16
N ILE A 3 27.05 9.56 31.19
CA ILE A 3 26.76 9.79 29.78
C ILE A 3 25.24 9.64 29.59
N PRO A 4 24.53 10.64 29.03
CA PRO A 4 23.12 10.52 28.69
C PRO A 4 22.87 9.24 27.91
N ARG A 5 21.86 8.46 28.30
CA ARG A 5 21.56 7.16 27.69
C ARG A 5 21.43 7.23 26.15
N LEU A 6 20.95 8.38 25.66
CA LEU A 6 20.82 8.68 24.24
C LEU A 6 22.16 8.64 23.47
N LEU A 7 23.27 9.05 24.10
CA LEU A 7 24.58 9.05 23.45
C LEU A 7 25.11 7.63 23.21
N HIS A 8 24.60 6.61 23.92
CA HIS A 8 24.92 5.23 23.61
C HIS A 8 24.34 4.77 22.26
N LEU A 9 23.30 5.44 21.72
CA LEU A 9 22.80 5.19 20.36
C LEU A 9 23.78 5.64 19.27
N LEU A 10 24.71 6.54 19.60
CA LEU A 10 25.74 7.04 18.69
C LEU A 10 27.09 6.32 18.86
N GLY A 11 27.18 5.43 19.86
CA GLY A 11 28.35 4.59 20.10
C GLY A 11 28.44 3.39 19.15
N PRO A 12 29.50 2.56 19.24
CA PRO A 12 29.82 1.50 18.27
C PRO A 12 28.75 0.40 18.13
N TYR A 13 27.84 0.28 19.11
CA TYR A 13 26.76 -0.71 19.10
C TYR A 13 25.37 -0.09 18.82
N GLY A 14 25.26 1.23 18.82
CA GLY A 14 24.01 1.94 18.54
C GLY A 14 23.78 2.05 17.04
N LYS A 15 22.54 1.82 16.59
CA LYS A 15 22.14 2.01 15.19
C LYS A 15 20.81 2.74 15.15
N ILE A 16 20.82 3.94 14.57
CA ILE A 16 19.58 4.65 14.22
C ILE A 16 19.02 3.99 12.97
N LYS A 17 17.79 3.48 13.06
CA LYS A 17 17.06 2.91 11.93
C LYS A 17 15.84 3.78 11.66
N ALA A 18 15.76 4.32 10.45
CA ALA A 18 14.55 5.00 10.00
C ALA A 18 13.47 3.98 9.64
N ARG A 19 12.23 4.32 9.95
CA ARG A 19 11.00 3.66 9.51
C ARG A 19 10.06 4.71 8.93
N PHE A 20 9.24 4.30 7.98
CA PHE A 20 8.33 5.20 7.27
C PHE A 20 6.86 4.75 7.35
N GLY A 21 6.60 3.46 7.55
CA GLY A 21 5.24 2.92 7.72
C GLY A 21 4.61 3.37 9.04
N GLN A 22 3.29 3.28 9.13
CA GLN A 22 2.53 3.78 10.28
C GLN A 22 2.86 2.97 11.53
N TRP A 23 2.81 1.64 11.44
CA TRP A 23 3.04 0.70 12.53
C TRP A 23 4.41 0.01 12.44
N GLY A 24 5.18 0.28 11.38
CA GLY A 24 6.52 -0.27 11.13
C GLY A 24 6.54 -1.47 10.18
N GLU A 25 5.43 -1.72 9.48
CA GLU A 25 5.27 -2.72 8.43
C GLU A 25 6.28 -2.54 7.29
N ASP A 26 6.72 -1.30 6.99
CA ASP A 26 7.81 -1.00 6.06
C ASP A 26 9.12 -1.70 6.42
N VAL A 27 9.36 -1.96 7.71
CA VAL A 27 10.54 -2.69 8.18
C VAL A 27 10.47 -4.17 7.80
N ILE A 28 9.29 -4.78 7.87
CA ILE A 28 9.05 -6.17 7.46
C ILE A 28 9.17 -6.30 5.94
N VAL A 29 8.50 -5.42 5.20
CA VAL A 29 8.60 -5.36 3.73
C VAL A 29 10.07 -5.26 3.31
N HIS A 30 10.78 -4.27 3.86
CA HIS A 30 12.19 -4.06 3.53
C HIS A 30 13.07 -5.27 3.82
N ARG A 31 12.87 -5.94 4.96
CA ARG A 31 13.67 -7.10 5.36
C ARG A 31 13.53 -8.26 4.37
N ASN A 32 12.34 -8.45 3.79
CA ASN A 32 12.09 -9.51 2.81
C ASN A 32 12.71 -9.24 1.43
N PHE A 33 13.12 -8.00 1.17
CA PHE A 33 13.79 -7.59 -0.07
C PHE A 33 15.23 -7.09 0.17
N ASP A 34 15.85 -7.45 1.29
CA ASP A 34 17.13 -6.87 1.73
C ASP A 34 18.30 -7.13 0.76
N LYS A 35 18.34 -8.32 0.13
CA LYS A 35 19.31 -8.73 -0.89
C LYS A 35 18.99 -8.15 -2.27
N GLN A 36 17.78 -7.65 -2.48
CA GLN A 36 17.34 -7.11 -3.76
C GLN A 36 17.70 -5.62 -3.87
N LYS A 37 18.58 -5.29 -4.81
CA LYS A 37 19.07 -3.92 -5.02
C LYS A 37 18.06 -3.03 -5.75
N GLN A 38 17.36 -3.59 -6.71
CA GLN A 38 16.33 -2.92 -7.52
C GLN A 38 15.09 -3.78 -7.56
N GLY A 39 13.93 -3.17 -7.62
CA GLY A 39 12.65 -3.85 -7.74
C GLY A 39 11.56 -2.86 -8.11
N PHE A 40 10.35 -3.38 -8.28
CA PHE A 40 9.20 -2.58 -8.68
C PHE A 40 8.08 -2.71 -7.65
N TYR A 41 7.50 -1.57 -7.24
CA TYR A 41 6.33 -1.56 -6.36
C TYR A 41 5.10 -0.91 -7.00
N VAL A 42 3.93 -1.28 -6.49
CA VAL A 42 2.66 -0.58 -6.72
C VAL A 42 2.10 -0.17 -5.37
N ASP A 43 1.93 1.14 -5.15
CA ASP A 43 1.46 1.72 -3.90
C ASP A 43 0.06 2.30 -4.12
N ILE A 44 -0.96 1.57 -3.69
CA ILE A 44 -2.38 1.96 -3.80
C ILE A 44 -2.81 2.55 -2.47
N GLY A 45 -3.20 3.83 -2.48
CA GLY A 45 -3.33 4.61 -1.24
C GLY A 45 -2.01 5.22 -0.79
N ALA A 46 -1.21 5.72 -1.74
CA ALA A 46 0.19 6.08 -1.48
C ALA A 46 0.38 7.24 -0.49
N HIS A 47 -0.63 8.09 -0.29
CA HIS A 47 -0.74 9.20 0.66
C HIS A 47 0.39 10.25 0.64
N HIS A 48 1.60 9.87 1.04
CA HIS A 48 2.74 10.76 1.11
C HIS A 48 4.06 10.03 0.79
N PRO A 49 5.07 10.68 0.17
CA PRO A 49 6.32 10.01 -0.21
C PRO A 49 7.13 9.38 0.95
N PHE A 50 6.90 9.82 2.19
CA PHE A 50 7.67 9.39 3.36
C PHE A 50 6.85 9.15 4.61
N ALA A 51 5.67 9.78 4.75
CA ALA A 51 4.88 9.66 5.95
C ALA A 51 3.91 8.51 5.73
N HIS A 52 3.84 7.57 6.68
CA HIS A 52 2.98 6.39 6.58
C HIS A 52 3.21 5.57 5.30
N SER A 53 4.44 5.55 4.79
CA SER A 53 4.74 4.96 3.47
C SER A 53 5.52 3.66 3.59
N ASN A 54 4.93 2.59 3.09
CA ASN A 54 5.53 1.25 3.04
C ASN A 54 6.55 1.09 1.91
N THR A 55 6.58 2.04 0.98
CA THR A 55 7.43 2.03 -0.21
C THR A 55 8.61 3.01 -0.11
N ALA A 56 8.58 3.97 0.82
CA ALA A 56 9.62 5.00 0.95
C ALA A 56 11.05 4.44 1.07
N ARG A 57 11.22 3.38 1.87
CA ARG A 57 12.55 2.75 2.03
C ARG A 57 13.00 1.96 0.80
N LEU A 58 12.06 1.40 0.04
CA LEU A 58 12.36 0.75 -1.24
C LEU A 58 12.79 1.81 -2.26
N TRP A 59 12.04 2.90 -2.37
CA TRP A 59 12.35 4.05 -3.22
C TRP A 59 13.74 4.63 -2.92
N LEU A 60 14.07 4.84 -1.63
CA LEU A 60 15.40 5.31 -1.21
C LEU A 60 16.56 4.37 -1.61
N ARG A 61 16.27 3.10 -1.93
CA ARG A 61 17.24 2.12 -2.42
C ARG A 61 17.32 2.04 -3.95
N GLY A 62 16.60 2.91 -4.65
CA GLY A 62 16.58 2.95 -6.12
C GLY A 62 15.54 2.02 -6.74
N TRP A 63 14.53 1.60 -5.98
CA TRP A 63 13.34 1.00 -6.58
C TRP A 63 12.49 2.08 -7.25
N THR A 64 11.76 1.69 -8.29
CA THR A 64 10.77 2.52 -8.95
C THR A 64 9.39 1.89 -8.80
N GLY A 65 8.35 2.65 -9.06
CA GLY A 65 7.00 2.08 -8.96
C GLY A 65 5.88 2.93 -9.54
N VAL A 66 4.67 2.47 -9.25
CA VAL A 66 3.43 3.22 -9.48
C VAL A 66 2.87 3.64 -8.12
N ASN A 67 2.52 4.91 -7.98
CA ASN A 67 1.77 5.44 -6.83
C ASN A 67 0.36 5.81 -7.31
N VAL A 68 -0.67 5.42 -6.56
CA VAL A 68 -2.08 5.71 -6.85
C VAL A 68 -2.71 6.34 -5.62
N ASP A 69 -3.38 7.48 -5.82
CA ASP A 69 -4.10 8.17 -4.75
C ASP A 69 -5.27 8.99 -5.31
N ALA A 70 -6.36 9.09 -4.56
CA ALA A 70 -7.55 9.87 -4.91
C ALA A 70 -7.40 11.36 -4.51
N ASN A 71 -6.60 11.64 -3.48
CA ASN A 71 -6.36 12.99 -2.99
C ASN A 71 -5.36 13.72 -3.89
N ARG A 72 -5.80 14.86 -4.44
CA ARG A 72 -4.99 15.63 -5.39
C ARG A 72 -3.69 16.17 -4.78
N LYS A 73 -3.69 16.54 -3.49
CA LYS A 73 -2.49 17.03 -2.80
C LYS A 73 -1.45 15.93 -2.65
N SER A 74 -1.89 14.72 -2.27
CA SER A 74 -1.04 13.52 -2.20
C SER A 74 -0.36 13.27 -3.55
N VAL A 75 -1.15 13.25 -4.64
CA VAL A 75 -0.66 13.08 -6.01
C VAL A 75 0.37 14.16 -6.40
N ASP A 76 0.09 15.42 -6.11
CA ASP A 76 0.95 16.53 -6.52
C ASP A 76 2.31 16.46 -5.78
N ILE A 77 2.32 16.09 -4.49
CA ILE A 77 3.55 15.90 -3.71
C ILE A 77 4.33 14.67 -4.23
N LEU A 78 3.66 13.55 -4.50
CA LEU A 78 4.27 12.35 -5.06
C LEU A 78 4.95 12.63 -6.40
N ARG A 79 4.29 13.33 -7.33
CA ARG A 79 4.88 13.74 -8.62
C ARG A 79 6.10 14.62 -8.45
N ARG A 80 6.09 15.50 -7.45
CA ARG A 80 7.21 16.42 -7.18
C ARG A 80 8.43 15.69 -6.62
N VAL A 81 8.22 14.73 -5.72
CA VAL A 81 9.30 14.04 -4.98
C VAL A 81 9.75 12.78 -5.70
N ARG A 82 8.83 11.89 -6.09
CA ARG A 82 9.09 10.59 -6.71
C ARG A 82 9.04 10.68 -8.24
N LYS A 83 9.86 11.54 -8.83
CA LYS A 83 9.82 11.86 -10.29
C LYS A 83 10.05 10.66 -11.23
N GLN A 84 10.70 9.60 -10.74
CA GLN A 84 10.94 8.38 -11.50
C GLN A 84 9.75 7.42 -11.47
N ASP A 85 8.84 7.60 -10.52
CA ASP A 85 7.63 6.80 -10.41
C ASP A 85 6.53 7.35 -11.31
N ARG A 86 5.65 6.46 -11.74
CA ARG A 86 4.37 6.84 -12.33
C ARG A 86 3.40 7.17 -11.20
N THR A 87 2.81 8.37 -11.19
CA THR A 87 1.78 8.75 -10.20
C THR A 87 0.43 8.96 -10.87
N ILE A 88 -0.55 8.15 -10.49
CA ILE A 88 -1.92 8.10 -11.02
C ILE A 88 -2.85 8.81 -10.03
N TRP A 89 -3.65 9.75 -10.55
CA TRP A 89 -4.72 10.36 -9.78
C TRP A 89 -6.02 9.61 -10.04
N ALA A 90 -6.38 8.72 -9.12
CA ALA A 90 -7.62 7.96 -9.19
C ALA A 90 -7.96 7.38 -7.81
N ALA A 91 -9.25 7.29 -7.52
CA ALA A 91 -9.74 6.37 -6.49
C ALA A 91 -9.68 4.93 -7.00
N VAL A 92 -9.34 4.00 -6.11
CA VAL A 92 -9.41 2.57 -6.42
C VAL A 92 -10.73 2.01 -5.92
N VAL A 93 -11.40 1.28 -6.79
CA VAL A 93 -12.74 0.70 -6.57
C VAL A 93 -12.77 -0.74 -7.10
N SER A 94 -13.87 -1.44 -6.85
CA SER A 94 -14.09 -2.77 -7.41
C SER A 94 -14.13 -2.77 -8.95
N ASP A 95 -13.87 -3.93 -9.56
CA ASP A 95 -13.95 -4.07 -11.02
C ASP A 95 -15.34 -3.73 -11.58
N SER A 96 -16.42 -4.07 -10.86
CA SER A 96 -17.78 -3.77 -11.31
C SER A 96 -18.04 -2.26 -11.36
N ILE A 97 -17.61 -1.52 -10.33
CA ILE A 97 -17.77 -0.06 -10.30
C ILE A 97 -16.93 0.58 -11.42
N ALA A 98 -15.67 0.13 -11.60
CA ALA A 98 -14.78 0.66 -12.63
C ALA A 98 -15.23 0.34 -14.07
N ALA A 99 -16.04 -0.70 -14.27
CA ALA A 99 -16.60 -1.05 -15.58
C ALA A 99 -17.82 -0.17 -15.95
N GLU A 100 -18.53 0.36 -14.95
CA GLU A 100 -19.76 1.13 -15.15
C GLU A 100 -19.53 2.64 -15.08
N ARG A 101 -18.44 3.09 -14.44
CA ARG A 101 -18.19 4.50 -14.13
C ARG A 101 -16.72 4.85 -14.33
N ASP A 102 -16.48 6.02 -14.93
CA ASP A 102 -15.14 6.59 -15.06
C ASP A 102 -14.73 7.43 -13.83
N THR A 103 -15.72 7.86 -13.03
CA THR A 103 -15.53 8.74 -11.88
C THR A 103 -16.39 8.34 -10.69
N ILE A 104 -15.91 8.65 -9.49
CA ILE A 104 -16.61 8.42 -8.22
C ILE A 104 -16.43 9.62 -7.28
N ASP A 105 -17.37 9.79 -6.34
CA ASP A 105 -17.25 10.77 -5.29
C ASP A 105 -16.27 10.29 -4.21
N PHE A 106 -15.31 11.13 -3.88
CA PHE A 106 -14.29 10.89 -2.86
C PHE A 106 -14.43 11.91 -1.75
N PHE A 107 -14.60 11.42 -0.52
CA PHE A 107 -14.81 12.21 0.69
C PHE A 107 -13.49 12.33 1.46
N ALA A 108 -12.92 13.53 1.49
CA ALA A 108 -11.66 13.82 2.17
C ALA A 108 -11.57 15.29 2.59
N ALA A 109 -10.64 15.60 3.49
CA ALA A 109 -10.23 16.97 3.78
C ALA A 109 -9.50 17.60 2.57
N GLU A 110 -9.39 18.94 2.57
CA GLU A 110 -8.71 19.69 1.50
C GLU A 110 -7.18 19.47 1.45
N GLU A 111 -6.60 19.03 2.57
CA GLU A 111 -5.18 18.66 2.70
C GLU A 111 -4.98 17.16 2.46
N THR A 112 -3.73 16.66 2.59
CA THR A 112 -3.50 15.21 2.63
C THR A 112 -4.28 14.60 3.80
N ASP A 113 -5.10 13.60 3.51
CA ASP A 113 -6.02 12.99 4.47
C ASP A 113 -5.77 11.49 4.51
N LEU A 114 -5.42 10.97 5.70
CA LEU A 114 -5.22 9.54 5.90
C LEU A 114 -6.53 8.77 5.82
N THR A 115 -7.66 9.41 6.10
CA THR A 115 -8.97 8.75 6.28
C THR A 115 -9.93 9.02 5.11
N GLY A 116 -9.41 9.51 3.99
CA GLY A 116 -10.22 9.80 2.80
C GLY A 116 -10.80 8.52 2.21
N THR A 117 -12.07 8.53 1.82
CA THR A 117 -12.77 7.30 1.39
C THR A 117 -13.76 7.59 0.27
N VAL A 118 -14.12 6.55 -0.48
CA VAL A 118 -15.23 6.58 -1.45
C VAL A 118 -16.52 5.98 -0.89
N VAL A 119 -16.49 5.48 0.36
CA VAL A 119 -17.64 4.86 1.03
C VAL A 119 -18.42 5.93 1.81
N PRO A 120 -19.65 6.30 1.40
CA PRO A 120 -20.40 7.40 2.02
C PRO A 120 -20.69 7.18 3.52
N GLU A 121 -20.96 5.95 3.92
CA GLU A 121 -21.24 5.59 5.32
C GLU A 121 -20.02 5.87 6.21
N MET A 122 -18.83 5.41 5.77
CA MET A 122 -17.58 5.69 6.48
C MET A 122 -17.23 7.18 6.50
N ALA A 123 -17.51 7.89 5.40
CA ALA A 123 -17.34 9.34 5.35
C ALA A 123 -18.21 10.04 6.41
N SER A 124 -19.48 9.64 6.52
CA SER A 124 -20.42 10.15 7.52
C SER A 124 -19.93 9.89 8.95
N ASP A 125 -19.50 8.66 9.25
CA ASP A 125 -18.97 8.28 10.58
C ASP A 125 -17.70 9.07 10.95
N ARG A 126 -16.91 9.46 9.95
CA ARG A 126 -15.71 10.29 10.09
C ARG A 126 -16.00 11.79 10.07
N GLY A 127 -17.27 12.19 10.02
CA GLY A 127 -17.69 13.60 9.98
C GLY A 127 -17.34 14.33 8.68
N LYS A 128 -17.10 13.60 7.58
CA LYS A 128 -16.81 14.18 6.26
C LYS A 128 -18.11 14.44 5.52
N GLN A 129 -18.41 15.71 5.29
CA GLN A 129 -19.68 16.15 4.69
C GLN A 129 -19.54 16.53 3.21
N THR A 130 -18.31 16.74 2.74
CA THR A 130 -18.01 17.19 1.37
C THR A 130 -17.27 16.12 0.60
N SER A 131 -17.59 15.99 -0.68
CA SER A 131 -16.86 15.15 -1.64
C SER A 131 -16.36 15.95 -2.83
N ILE A 132 -15.35 15.38 -3.49
CA ILE A 132 -14.91 15.78 -4.82
C ILE A 132 -15.07 14.61 -5.77
N THR A 133 -15.49 14.86 -7.00
CA THR A 133 -15.55 13.82 -8.03
C THR A 133 -14.14 13.60 -8.59
N VAL A 134 -13.66 12.35 -8.55
CA VAL A 134 -12.33 11.94 -9.01
C VAL A 134 -12.43 10.79 -10.01
N PRO A 135 -11.45 10.59 -10.90
CA PRO A 135 -11.37 9.38 -11.71
C PRO A 135 -11.35 8.12 -10.83
N CYS A 136 -11.95 7.02 -11.27
CA CYS A 136 -11.85 5.75 -10.57
C CYS A 136 -11.27 4.65 -11.46
N ARG A 137 -10.55 3.70 -10.84
CA ARG A 137 -9.90 2.58 -11.52
C ARG A 137 -9.97 1.33 -10.66
N SER A 138 -9.89 0.17 -11.29
CA SER A 138 -9.68 -1.08 -10.56
C SER A 138 -8.21 -1.45 -10.44
N VAL A 139 -7.89 -2.28 -9.44
CA VAL A 139 -6.53 -2.80 -9.24
C VAL A 139 -6.04 -3.57 -10.47
N ALA A 140 -6.91 -4.36 -11.11
CA ALA A 140 -6.56 -5.11 -12.32
C ALA A 140 -6.08 -4.16 -13.44
N SER A 141 -6.76 -3.04 -13.64
CA SER A 141 -6.36 -2.02 -14.64
C SER A 141 -5.02 -1.34 -14.31
N ILE A 142 -4.74 -1.13 -13.02
CA ILE A 142 -3.49 -0.51 -12.55
C ILE A 142 -2.34 -1.49 -12.72
N ILE A 143 -2.54 -2.78 -12.41
CA ILE A 143 -1.55 -3.83 -12.61
C ILE A 143 -1.25 -4.02 -14.10
N ALA A 144 -2.26 -3.98 -14.97
CA ALA A 144 -2.07 -4.06 -16.41
C ALA A 144 -1.14 -2.95 -16.93
N GLU A 145 -1.40 -1.69 -16.56
CA GLU A 145 -0.52 -0.56 -16.91
C GLU A 145 0.87 -0.72 -16.27
N SER A 146 0.94 -1.19 -15.03
CA SER A 146 2.20 -1.40 -14.32
C SER A 146 3.07 -2.49 -14.96
N ALA A 147 2.47 -3.49 -15.61
CA ALA A 147 3.20 -4.59 -16.25
C ALA A 147 4.09 -4.08 -17.40
N GLU A 148 3.70 -2.99 -18.07
CA GLU A 148 4.52 -2.35 -19.11
C GLU A 148 5.80 -1.72 -18.54
N LEU A 149 5.74 -1.22 -17.30
CA LEU A 149 6.87 -0.61 -16.59
C LEU A 149 7.71 -1.64 -15.84
N ALA A 150 7.15 -2.81 -15.55
CA ALA A 150 7.71 -3.83 -14.69
C ALA A 150 7.78 -5.21 -15.38
N PRO A 151 8.56 -5.36 -16.47
CA PRO A 151 8.61 -6.60 -17.26
C PRO A 151 9.15 -7.81 -16.49
N LYS A 152 9.81 -7.58 -15.34
CA LYS A 152 10.32 -8.64 -14.45
C LYS A 152 9.32 -9.05 -13.36
N GLY A 153 8.16 -8.41 -13.28
CA GLY A 153 7.20 -8.61 -12.21
C GLY A 153 7.06 -7.40 -11.28
N ILE A 154 5.97 -7.38 -10.51
CA ILE A 154 5.78 -6.49 -9.36
C ILE A 154 6.30 -7.24 -8.15
N ASP A 155 7.26 -6.65 -7.44
CA ASP A 155 7.85 -7.27 -6.26
C ASP A 155 6.99 -7.02 -5.03
N PHE A 156 6.54 -5.77 -4.84
CA PHE A 156 5.77 -5.38 -3.67
C PHE A 156 4.52 -4.60 -4.07
N MET A 157 3.40 -4.85 -3.40
CA MET A 157 2.20 -4.04 -3.52
C MET A 157 1.69 -3.65 -2.14
N ASN A 158 1.31 -2.39 -1.99
CA ASN A 158 0.61 -1.87 -0.82
C ASN A 158 -0.82 -1.50 -1.25
N ILE A 159 -1.81 -1.82 -0.42
CA ILE A 159 -3.22 -1.47 -0.60
C ILE A 159 -3.74 -0.95 0.75
N ASP A 160 -4.06 0.34 0.77
CA ASP A 160 -4.60 1.05 1.93
C ASP A 160 -5.54 2.17 1.42
N ILE A 161 -6.79 1.81 1.12
CA ILE A 161 -7.77 2.69 0.47
C ILE A 161 -9.03 2.94 1.29
N GLU A 162 -8.94 2.68 2.59
CA GLU A 162 -9.87 3.16 3.59
C GLU A 162 -11.33 2.76 3.28
N GLY A 163 -11.54 1.46 3.08
CA GLY A 163 -12.87 0.84 3.02
C GLY A 163 -13.24 0.12 1.72
N MET A 164 -12.34 0.07 0.75
CA MET A 164 -12.54 -0.67 -0.51
C MET A 164 -11.50 -1.77 -0.72
N ASP A 165 -10.65 -2.01 0.27
CA ASP A 165 -9.46 -2.86 0.19
C ASP A 165 -9.79 -4.30 -0.19
N GLU A 166 -10.84 -4.86 0.42
CA GLU A 166 -11.32 -6.23 0.16
C GLU A 166 -11.96 -6.35 -1.23
N GLU A 167 -12.83 -5.40 -1.60
CA GLU A 167 -13.51 -5.36 -2.88
C GLU A 167 -12.54 -5.12 -4.04
N ALA A 168 -11.49 -4.33 -3.80
CA ALA A 168 -10.44 -4.03 -4.77
C ALA A 168 -9.59 -5.27 -5.12
N ILE A 169 -9.48 -6.25 -4.21
CA ILE A 169 -8.75 -7.49 -4.45
C ILE A 169 -9.65 -8.67 -4.84
N ALA A 170 -10.98 -8.49 -4.90
CA ALA A 170 -11.91 -9.57 -5.25
C ALA A 170 -11.55 -10.30 -6.56
N SER A 171 -10.93 -9.60 -7.51
CA SER A 171 -10.51 -10.14 -8.80
C SER A 171 -9.05 -10.59 -8.89
N LEU A 172 -8.37 -10.79 -7.76
CA LEU A 172 -6.95 -11.17 -7.72
C LEU A 172 -6.62 -12.37 -8.63
N ALA A 173 -7.53 -13.32 -8.78
CA ALA A 173 -7.38 -14.48 -9.67
C ALA A 173 -7.16 -14.08 -11.15
N ALA A 174 -7.79 -12.99 -11.59
CA ALA A 174 -7.77 -12.49 -12.97
C ALA A 174 -6.68 -11.44 -13.22
N TRP A 175 -5.91 -11.05 -12.20
CA TRP A 175 -4.86 -10.06 -12.38
C TRP A 175 -3.78 -10.56 -13.36
N PRO A 176 -3.38 -9.74 -14.34
CA PRO A 176 -2.43 -10.16 -15.37
C PRO A 176 -1.04 -10.43 -14.80
N GLN A 177 -0.74 -9.88 -13.62
CA GLN A 177 0.49 -10.14 -12.89
C GLN A 177 0.21 -10.14 -11.39
N LYS A 178 0.73 -11.15 -10.68
CA LYS A 178 0.56 -11.31 -9.23
C LYS A 178 1.81 -10.82 -8.49
N PRO A 179 1.74 -9.73 -7.68
CA PRO A 179 2.88 -9.26 -6.90
C PRO A 179 3.50 -10.33 -6.00
N ARG A 180 4.82 -10.29 -5.75
CA ARG A 180 5.49 -11.31 -4.90
C ARG A 180 5.10 -11.17 -3.43
N MET A 181 4.92 -9.95 -2.96
CA MET A 181 4.43 -9.61 -1.62
C MET A 181 3.34 -8.56 -1.72
N ILE A 182 2.28 -8.70 -0.93
CA ILE A 182 1.17 -7.74 -0.84
C ILE A 182 0.93 -7.40 0.63
N ALA A 183 0.90 -6.11 0.95
CA ALA A 183 0.44 -5.57 2.22
C ALA A 183 -0.94 -4.94 2.00
N ILE A 184 -1.92 -5.31 2.83
CA ILE A 184 -3.31 -4.87 2.69
C ILE A 184 -3.81 -4.41 4.07
N GLU A 185 -4.48 -3.27 4.15
CA GLU A 185 -5.22 -2.90 5.36
C GLU A 185 -6.33 -3.93 5.63
N THR A 186 -6.40 -4.44 6.85
CA THR A 186 -7.36 -5.45 7.26
C THR A 186 -7.84 -5.13 8.67
N TYR A 187 -9.11 -4.75 8.77
CA TYR A 187 -9.76 -4.45 10.03
C TYR A 187 -10.11 -5.74 10.76
N ALA A 188 -9.35 -6.05 11.81
CA ALA A 188 -9.56 -7.21 12.68
C ALA A 188 -9.07 -6.88 14.10
N GLU A 189 -9.75 -7.39 15.12
CA GLU A 189 -9.37 -7.15 16.53
C GLU A 189 -8.20 -8.05 16.96
N THR A 190 -8.19 -9.29 16.47
CA THR A 190 -7.17 -10.28 16.80
C THR A 190 -6.62 -10.99 15.57
N ILE A 191 -5.46 -11.64 15.71
CA ILE A 191 -4.87 -12.45 14.62
C ILE A 191 -5.83 -13.57 14.15
N PRO A 192 -6.51 -14.33 15.04
CA PRO A 192 -7.55 -15.27 14.61
C PRO A 192 -8.70 -14.64 13.79
N ASP A 193 -9.05 -13.39 14.04
CA ASP A 193 -10.11 -12.71 13.29
C ASP A 193 -9.67 -12.38 11.87
N VAL A 194 -8.38 -12.02 11.67
CA VAL A 194 -7.79 -11.86 10.33
C VAL A 194 -8.02 -13.11 9.47
N MET A 195 -7.87 -14.30 10.05
CA MET A 195 -8.04 -15.57 9.34
C MET A 195 -9.50 -15.86 8.94
N GLN A 196 -10.46 -15.11 9.46
CA GLN A 196 -11.89 -15.24 9.16
C GLN A 196 -12.35 -14.23 8.10
N THR A 197 -11.54 -13.21 7.79
CA THR A 197 -11.84 -12.18 6.79
C THR A 197 -11.94 -12.77 5.39
N GLU A 198 -12.72 -12.12 4.52
CA GLU A 198 -12.75 -12.47 3.10
C GLU A 198 -11.44 -12.08 2.41
N THR A 199 -10.79 -11.00 2.84
CA THR A 199 -9.39 -10.71 2.47
C THR A 199 -8.46 -11.93 2.63
N PHE A 200 -8.46 -12.59 3.80
CA PHE A 200 -7.65 -13.80 4.00
C PHE A 200 -8.06 -14.95 3.07
N ARG A 201 -9.36 -15.14 2.83
CA ARG A 201 -9.91 -16.18 1.94
C ARG A 201 -9.48 -15.96 0.49
N ILE A 202 -9.64 -14.75 -0.03
CA ILE A 202 -9.23 -14.35 -1.38
C ILE A 202 -7.73 -14.60 -1.56
N MET A 203 -6.91 -14.08 -0.64
CA MET A 203 -5.45 -14.17 -0.73
C MET A 203 -4.97 -15.62 -0.68
N SER A 204 -5.44 -16.39 0.30
CA SER A 204 -5.06 -17.79 0.50
C SER A 204 -5.50 -18.68 -0.67
N GLY A 205 -6.72 -18.47 -1.17
CA GLY A 205 -7.27 -19.16 -2.34
C GLY A 205 -6.51 -18.85 -3.64
N ASN A 206 -5.80 -17.73 -3.68
CA ASN A 206 -5.06 -17.27 -4.86
C ASN A 206 -3.55 -17.50 -4.83
N GLY A 207 -3.08 -18.36 -3.92
CA GLY A 207 -1.69 -18.79 -3.88
C GLY A 207 -0.78 -17.90 -3.03
N TYR A 208 -1.35 -17.15 -2.09
CA TYR A 208 -0.57 -16.40 -1.10
C TYR A 208 -0.62 -17.08 0.28
N ASP A 209 0.46 -16.93 1.04
CA ASP A 209 0.52 -17.25 2.47
C ASP A 209 0.39 -15.97 3.28
N PHE A 210 -0.47 -15.97 4.30
CA PHE A 210 -0.45 -14.96 5.35
C PHE A 210 0.82 -15.14 6.20
N ARG A 211 1.66 -14.10 6.30
CA ARG A 211 2.98 -14.20 6.97
C ARG A 211 3.15 -13.27 8.15
N PHE A 212 2.57 -12.08 8.10
CA PHE A 212 2.73 -11.08 9.15
C PHE A 212 1.45 -10.28 9.35
N GLN A 213 1.14 -9.98 10.62
CA GLN A 213 0.22 -8.90 11.01
C GLN A 213 1.05 -7.81 11.68
N VAL A 214 0.92 -6.57 11.22
CA VAL A 214 1.57 -5.41 11.86
C VAL A 214 0.55 -4.28 11.95
N GLY A 215 0.06 -3.98 13.15
CA GLY A 215 -1.05 -3.05 13.32
C GLY A 215 -2.27 -3.53 12.53
N LEU A 216 -2.80 -2.66 11.67
CA LEU A 216 -3.93 -2.94 10.78
C LEU A 216 -3.50 -3.58 9.45
N THR A 217 -2.22 -3.86 9.23
CA THR A 217 -1.73 -4.38 7.95
C THR A 217 -1.51 -5.89 7.99
N SER A 218 -2.21 -6.61 7.10
CA SER A 218 -1.95 -8.00 6.77
C SER A 218 -0.94 -8.11 5.64
N ILE A 219 0.16 -8.83 5.84
CA ILE A 219 1.19 -9.04 4.81
C ILE A 219 1.16 -10.49 4.32
N TYR A 220 0.97 -10.62 3.01
CA TYR A 220 0.87 -11.87 2.29
C TYR A 220 2.05 -12.05 1.33
N MET A 221 2.52 -13.28 1.18
CA MET A 221 3.61 -13.63 0.26
C MET A 221 3.17 -14.73 -0.70
N ARG A 222 3.48 -14.57 -2.00
CA ARG A 222 3.17 -15.58 -3.01
C ARG A 222 3.90 -16.88 -2.68
N LYS A 223 3.23 -18.04 -2.73
CA LYS A 223 3.78 -19.34 -2.25
C LYS A 223 5.06 -19.80 -2.96
N ASP A 224 5.23 -19.41 -4.22
CA ASP A 224 6.41 -19.67 -5.04
C ASP A 224 7.56 -18.67 -4.76
N PHE A 225 7.30 -17.61 -4.00
CA PHE A 225 8.33 -16.67 -3.56
C PHE A 225 8.94 -17.16 -2.24
N HIS A 226 10.11 -17.78 -2.35
CA HIS A 226 10.92 -18.11 -1.18
C HIS A 226 11.78 -16.91 -0.79
N GLU A 227 11.73 -16.55 0.50
CA GLU A 227 12.68 -15.61 1.12
C GLU A 227 14.09 -16.02 0.72
N GLY A 228 14.91 -15.06 0.30
CA GLY A 228 16.31 -15.30 0.01
C GLY A 228 17.06 -15.67 1.28
N ARG A 229 17.00 -16.93 1.71
CA ARG A 229 17.94 -17.51 2.68
C ARG A 229 19.31 -17.61 2.04
#